data_AF-A0A9W6SBL8-F1
#
_entry.id   AF-A0A9W6SBL8-F1
#
_cell.length_a   1.000
_cell.length_b   1.000
_cell.length_c   1.000
_cell.angle_alpha   90.00
_cell.angle_beta   90.00
_cell.angle_gamma   90.00
#
_symmetry.space_group_name_H-M   'P 1'
#
loop_
_entity.id
_entity.type
_entity.pdbx_description
1 polymer ?
#
loop_
_entity_poly.entity_id
_entity_poly.type
_entity_poly.pdbx_seq_one_letter_code
_entity_poly.pdbx_strand_id
1 'polypeptide(L)'
;MTRVYPIQLSKTLVRDREIDLGNTFEWMHRSVCTGPGGDRYVLSDLAYNYYRYDSTDERDMVAGHVVSRYAPDGEPINQIFVRWASENAGALYPQTSLCVLADGRVLFSTKRNQAFVLDAALGSAEEVAAPGAGEKPHWAFRTRLTPSGRALCLIGENVVAISTEPMGAVMPPLTAVTALLRKPNGSTRWPLYCPPNGASGEGEALTELDEQIRAVHPGPGGPRPAWLYDAVAIDDSTFVVLTVGWKKKAYMRGREFMFVLVDAGGKLLGQLDLHTYRDSASRGVRYDVVVDQARRRIFHLNTFGLYVFDDAGRRTARLSTDDKEHKPLARFQLREFDPAGQLVLVHEKDNLVLTVPVPDDLADLPDAVTDSLALYRKERLRLKKVHRPPNSYWTAEIPIASC
;
A
#
# COMPACT_ATOMS: atom_id res chain seq x y z
N MET A 1 -21.25 -2.62 8.44
CA MET A 1 -21.41 -4.05 8.78
C MET A 1 -20.06 -4.73 8.61
N THR A 2 -19.53 -5.35 9.67
CA THR A 2 -18.26 -6.10 9.65
C THR A 2 -18.37 -7.30 8.72
N ARG A 3 -17.37 -7.51 7.86
CA ARG A 3 -17.27 -8.66 6.94
C ARG A 3 -15.92 -9.35 7.06
N VAL A 4 -15.92 -10.66 6.82
CA VAL A 4 -14.73 -11.53 6.85
C VAL A 4 -14.82 -12.51 5.69
N TYR A 5 -13.84 -12.47 4.78
CA TYR A 5 -13.78 -13.39 3.64
C TYR A 5 -12.33 -13.65 3.21
N PRO A 6 -12.06 -14.78 2.56
CA PRO A 6 -10.72 -15.15 2.14
C PRO A 6 -10.27 -14.41 0.88
N ILE A 7 -8.98 -14.09 0.84
CA ILE A 7 -8.29 -13.73 -0.40
C ILE A 7 -7.85 -15.05 -1.05
N GLN A 8 -8.51 -15.39 -2.14
CA GLN A 8 -8.41 -16.70 -2.78
C GLN A 8 -7.44 -16.66 -3.97
N LEU A 9 -6.83 -17.80 -4.26
CA LEU A 9 -6.09 -18.08 -5.49
C LEU A 9 -6.97 -18.89 -6.45
N SER A 10 -6.94 -18.56 -7.74
CA SER A 10 -7.59 -19.39 -8.76
C SER A 10 -6.98 -20.79 -8.75
N LYS A 11 -7.83 -21.82 -8.66
CA LYS A 11 -7.40 -23.21 -8.81
C LYS A 11 -6.76 -23.50 -10.16
N THR A 12 -7.21 -22.80 -11.21
CA THR A 12 -6.60 -22.86 -12.55
C THR A 12 -5.16 -22.39 -12.50
N LEU A 13 -4.87 -21.24 -11.86
CA LEU A 13 -3.50 -20.76 -11.69
C LEU A 13 -2.63 -21.77 -10.92
N VAL A 14 -3.16 -22.30 -9.80
CA VAL A 14 -2.44 -23.27 -8.97
C VAL A 14 -2.11 -24.53 -9.76
N ARG A 15 -3.05 -25.06 -10.53
CA ARG A 15 -2.86 -26.26 -11.36
C ARG A 15 -1.89 -25.99 -12.50
N ASP A 16 -2.13 -24.95 -13.28
CA ASP A 16 -1.38 -24.66 -14.51
C ASP A 16 0.06 -24.23 -14.22
N ARG A 17 0.31 -23.73 -13.00
CA ARG A 17 1.65 -23.39 -12.49
C ARG A 17 2.13 -24.37 -11.43
N GLU A 18 1.53 -25.56 -11.32
CA GLU A 18 1.95 -26.65 -10.44
C GLU A 18 2.38 -26.23 -9.02
N ILE A 19 1.64 -25.28 -8.43
CA ILE A 19 1.94 -24.74 -7.10
C ILE A 19 1.47 -25.75 -6.05
N ASP A 20 2.40 -26.29 -5.27
CA ASP A 20 2.05 -27.12 -4.12
C ASP A 20 1.64 -26.24 -2.92
N LEU A 21 0.34 -26.24 -2.59
CA LEU A 21 -0.20 -25.51 -1.44
C LEU A 21 0.24 -26.09 -0.09
N GLY A 22 0.77 -27.32 -0.07
CA GLY A 22 1.43 -27.92 1.07
C GLY A 22 2.77 -27.26 1.42
N ASN A 23 3.38 -26.56 0.46
CA ASN A 23 4.57 -25.76 0.68
C ASN A 23 4.21 -24.33 1.13
N THR A 24 5.12 -23.69 1.87
CA THR A 24 4.97 -22.28 2.27
C THR A 24 5.67 -21.38 1.27
N PHE A 25 4.91 -20.67 0.45
CA PHE A 25 5.40 -19.75 -0.58
C PHE A 25 4.95 -18.30 -0.33
N GLU A 26 5.46 -17.37 -1.13
CA GLU A 26 5.12 -15.97 -1.01
C GLU A 26 3.74 -15.69 -1.60
N TRP A 27 2.81 -15.32 -0.72
CA TRP A 27 1.49 -14.83 -1.07
C TRP A 27 1.22 -13.60 -0.21
N MET A 28 1.61 -12.43 -0.71
CA MET A 28 1.61 -11.20 0.09
C MET A 28 0.67 -10.16 -0.49
N HIS A 29 -0.30 -9.71 0.29
CA HIS A 29 -1.29 -8.73 -0.12
C HIS A 29 -0.76 -7.31 0.05
N ARG A 30 -0.54 -6.62 -1.08
CA ARG A 30 0.11 -5.30 -1.14
C ARG A 30 -0.86 -4.15 -1.04
N SER A 31 -2.02 -4.26 -1.68
CA SER A 31 -3.02 -3.19 -1.72
C SER A 31 -4.42 -3.77 -1.76
N VAL A 32 -5.37 -3.02 -1.20
CA VAL A 32 -6.80 -3.26 -1.33
C VAL A 32 -7.45 -1.94 -1.71
N CYS A 33 -8.32 -1.96 -2.71
CA CYS A 33 -9.09 -0.79 -3.10
C CYS A 33 -10.53 -1.17 -3.42
N THR A 34 -11.45 -0.27 -3.13
CA THR A 34 -12.89 -0.43 -3.35
C THR A 34 -13.28 0.50 -4.49
N GLY A 35 -13.83 -0.08 -5.57
CA GLY A 35 -14.29 0.65 -6.73
C GLY A 35 -15.63 1.36 -6.47
N PRO A 36 -16.06 2.23 -7.40
CA PRO A 36 -17.32 2.98 -7.27
C PRO A 36 -18.57 2.11 -7.07
N GLY A 37 -18.57 0.88 -7.61
CA GLY A 37 -19.65 -0.10 -7.45
C GLY A 37 -19.62 -0.88 -6.12
N GLY A 38 -18.65 -0.63 -5.25
CA GLY A 38 -18.44 -1.38 -4.00
C GLY A 38 -17.65 -2.69 -4.18
N ASP A 39 -17.34 -3.06 -5.42
CA ASP A 39 -16.43 -4.16 -5.73
C ASP A 39 -15.04 -3.87 -5.18
N ARG A 40 -14.34 -4.91 -4.75
CA ARG A 40 -13.04 -4.78 -4.13
C ARG A 40 -11.96 -5.45 -4.93
N TYR A 41 -10.84 -4.76 -5.08
CA TYR A 41 -9.68 -5.17 -5.81
C TYR A 41 -8.53 -5.41 -4.84
N VAL A 42 -7.91 -6.58 -4.93
CA VAL A 42 -6.77 -6.96 -4.08
C VAL A 42 -5.57 -7.23 -4.97
N LEU A 43 -4.50 -6.49 -4.74
CA LEU A 43 -3.19 -6.74 -5.35
C LEU A 43 -2.36 -7.63 -4.44
N SER A 44 -1.89 -8.75 -4.96
CA SER A 44 -1.04 -9.70 -4.25
C SER A 44 0.22 -10.02 -5.04
N ASP A 45 1.33 -10.17 -4.34
CA ASP A 45 2.55 -10.75 -4.90
C ASP A 45 2.49 -12.28 -4.73
N LEU A 46 2.84 -12.99 -5.80
CA LEU A 46 2.99 -14.43 -5.83
C LEU A 46 4.43 -14.75 -6.19
N ALA A 47 5.15 -15.47 -5.32
CA ALA A 47 6.44 -16.06 -5.66
C ALA A 47 6.54 -17.50 -5.12
N TYR A 48 6.70 -18.46 -6.04
CA TYR A 48 6.86 -19.89 -5.76
C TYR A 48 8.13 -20.41 -6.43
N ASN A 49 9.09 -20.84 -5.60
CA ASN A 49 10.39 -21.34 -6.05
C ASN A 49 10.47 -22.85 -5.84
N TYR A 50 10.48 -23.62 -6.93
CA TYR A 50 10.53 -25.08 -6.91
C TYR A 50 11.83 -25.61 -6.29
N TYR A 51 12.96 -25.03 -6.70
CA TYR A 51 14.29 -25.37 -6.20
C TYR A 51 14.40 -25.33 -4.67
N ARG A 52 13.60 -24.46 -4.02
CA ARG A 52 13.56 -24.35 -2.56
C ARG A 52 13.07 -25.63 -1.86
N TYR A 53 12.21 -26.41 -2.52
CA TYR A 53 11.59 -27.62 -1.94
C TYR A 53 12.16 -28.91 -2.56
N ASP A 54 12.62 -28.83 -3.80
CA ASP A 54 13.36 -29.88 -4.48
C ASP A 54 14.54 -29.25 -5.23
N SER A 55 15.76 -29.43 -4.70
CA SER A 55 16.97 -28.87 -5.30
C SER A 55 17.34 -29.48 -6.66
N THR A 56 16.64 -30.53 -7.10
CA THR A 56 16.79 -31.12 -8.43
C THR A 56 15.76 -30.58 -9.44
N ASP A 57 14.80 -29.78 -8.97
CA ASP A 57 13.79 -29.15 -9.79
C ASP A 57 14.33 -27.88 -10.44
N GLU A 58 14.61 -27.98 -11.74
CA GLU A 58 15.18 -26.91 -12.56
C GLU A 58 14.13 -25.95 -13.14
N ARG A 59 12.85 -26.08 -12.76
CA ARG A 59 11.79 -25.19 -13.25
C ARG A 59 12.00 -23.76 -12.78
N ASP A 60 11.69 -22.82 -13.68
CA ASP A 60 11.67 -21.40 -13.36
C ASP A 60 10.71 -21.09 -12.20
N MET A 61 11.15 -20.19 -11.31
CA MET A 61 10.29 -19.63 -10.26
C MET A 61 9.03 -19.00 -10.87
N VAL A 62 7.87 -19.33 -10.32
CA VAL A 62 6.62 -18.64 -10.63
C VAL A 62 6.61 -17.34 -9.85
N ALA A 63 6.74 -16.21 -10.54
CA ALA A 63 6.80 -14.91 -9.89
C ALA A 63 5.99 -13.86 -10.66
N GLY A 64 5.10 -13.16 -9.95
CA GLY A 64 4.19 -12.21 -10.57
C GLY A 64 3.29 -11.50 -9.59
N HIS A 65 2.41 -10.68 -10.13
CA HIS A 65 1.34 -10.01 -9.40
C HIS A 65 0.00 -10.64 -9.78
N VAL A 66 -0.84 -10.88 -8.78
CA VAL A 66 -2.23 -11.29 -8.96
C VAL A 66 -3.11 -10.12 -8.54
N VAL A 67 -3.90 -9.60 -9.46
CA VAL A 67 -5.01 -8.68 -9.14
C VAL A 67 -6.30 -9.50 -9.12
N SER A 68 -7.02 -9.43 -8.00
CA SER A 68 -8.29 -10.12 -7.80
C SER A 68 -9.42 -9.12 -7.63
N ARG A 69 -10.56 -9.35 -8.28
CA ARG A 69 -11.80 -8.60 -8.08
C ARG A 69 -12.78 -9.44 -7.28
N TYR A 70 -13.39 -8.84 -6.27
CA TYR A 70 -14.43 -9.43 -5.42
C TYR A 70 -15.69 -8.56 -5.50
N ALA A 71 -16.85 -9.21 -5.49
CA ALA A 71 -18.12 -8.54 -5.26
C ALA A 71 -18.14 -7.89 -3.87
N PRO A 72 -19.06 -6.96 -3.58
CA PRO A 72 -19.08 -6.26 -2.29
C PRO A 72 -19.18 -7.20 -1.10
N ASP A 73 -19.88 -8.33 -1.25
CA ASP A 73 -20.06 -9.37 -0.23
C ASP A 73 -18.83 -10.27 -0.01
N GLY A 74 -17.80 -10.14 -0.85
CA GLY A 74 -16.57 -10.92 -0.76
C GLY A 74 -16.53 -12.16 -1.67
N GLU A 75 -17.54 -12.38 -2.53
CA GLU A 75 -17.47 -13.43 -3.55
C GLU A 75 -16.40 -13.09 -4.61
N PRO A 76 -15.45 -14.01 -4.93
CA PRO A 76 -14.47 -13.75 -5.96
C PRO A 76 -15.13 -13.72 -7.35
N ILE A 77 -14.84 -12.69 -8.14
CA ILE A 77 -15.37 -12.53 -9.50
C ILE A 77 -14.35 -13.01 -10.53
N ASN A 78 -13.22 -12.32 -10.64
CA ASN A 78 -12.19 -12.57 -11.65
C ASN A 78 -10.78 -12.31 -11.08
N GLN A 79 -9.78 -12.89 -11.75
CA GLN A 79 -8.37 -12.64 -11.48
C GLN A 79 -7.60 -12.36 -12.76
N ILE A 80 -6.47 -11.68 -12.61
CA ILE A 80 -5.45 -11.55 -13.64
C ILE A 80 -4.07 -11.73 -13.01
N PHE A 81 -3.24 -12.52 -13.68
CA PHE A 81 -1.85 -12.73 -13.32
C PHE A 81 -0.95 -11.96 -14.31
N VAL A 82 -0.11 -11.08 -13.78
CA VAL A 82 0.88 -10.30 -14.53
C VAL A 82 2.26 -10.80 -14.14
N ARG A 83 2.96 -11.46 -15.07
CA ARG A 83 4.28 -12.06 -14.79
C ARG A 83 5.33 -10.98 -14.53
N TRP A 84 6.27 -11.23 -13.62
CA TRP A 84 7.48 -10.41 -13.54
C TRP A 84 8.37 -10.69 -14.76
N ALA A 85 8.79 -9.65 -15.49
CA ALA A 85 9.84 -9.80 -16.48
C ALA A 85 11.16 -10.22 -15.78
N SER A 86 11.58 -11.48 -15.93
CA SER A 86 12.88 -12.02 -15.42
C SER A 86 14.06 -11.30 -16.10
N GLU A 87 15.24 -11.05 -15.50
CA GLU A 87 16.23 -12.05 -15.01
C GLU A 87 17.00 -11.57 -13.76
N ASN A 88 16.80 -10.35 -13.27
CA ASN A 88 17.59 -9.77 -12.15
C ASN A 88 16.76 -9.60 -10.87
N ALA A 89 15.98 -10.60 -10.48
CA ALA A 89 15.17 -10.61 -9.24
C ALA A 89 16.02 -10.74 -7.95
N GLY A 90 17.30 -10.37 -7.99
CA GLY A 90 18.25 -10.48 -6.89
C GLY A 90 18.19 -9.37 -5.84
N ALA A 91 17.29 -8.38 -5.94
CA ALA A 91 17.27 -7.28 -4.97
C ALA A 91 15.86 -6.74 -4.69
N LEU A 92 15.38 -6.98 -3.46
CA LEU A 92 14.31 -6.24 -2.76
C LEU A 92 12.96 -6.16 -3.50
N TYR A 93 12.01 -6.97 -3.02
CA TYR A 93 10.58 -7.01 -3.36
C TYR A 93 10.02 -5.72 -4.01
N PRO A 94 9.36 -5.82 -5.18
CA PRO A 94 8.79 -4.66 -5.85
C PRO A 94 7.73 -4.04 -4.94
N GLN A 95 7.96 -2.81 -4.50
CA GLN A 95 6.87 -2.02 -3.92
C GLN A 95 5.87 -1.75 -5.03
N THR A 96 4.62 -2.09 -4.77
CA THR A 96 3.52 -1.91 -5.72
C THR A 96 2.34 -1.23 -5.08
N SER A 97 1.53 -0.57 -5.90
CA SER A 97 0.25 0.00 -5.47
C SER A 97 -0.84 -0.29 -6.48
N LEU A 98 -2.06 -0.13 -6.01
CA LEU A 98 -3.28 -0.25 -6.79
C LEU A 98 -4.17 0.94 -6.46
N CYS A 99 -4.88 1.47 -7.46
CA CYS A 99 -6.06 2.30 -7.26
C CYS A 99 -7.11 1.99 -8.33
N VAL A 100 -8.38 2.29 -8.04
CA VAL A 100 -9.50 2.10 -8.97
C VAL A 100 -9.90 3.46 -9.52
N LEU A 101 -9.99 3.57 -10.84
CA LEU A 101 -10.39 4.79 -11.53
C LEU A 101 -11.92 4.97 -11.50
N ALA A 102 -12.39 6.18 -11.80
CA ALA A 102 -13.82 6.51 -11.78
C ALA A 102 -14.67 5.66 -12.75
N ASP A 103 -14.07 5.18 -13.83
CA ASP A 103 -14.70 4.30 -14.82
C ASP A 103 -14.60 2.80 -14.46
N GLY A 104 -14.04 2.47 -13.30
CA GLY A 104 -13.88 1.09 -12.81
C GLY A 104 -12.65 0.35 -13.33
N ARG A 105 -11.84 0.97 -14.23
CA ARG A 105 -10.52 0.43 -14.57
C ARG A 105 -9.61 0.48 -13.36
N VAL A 106 -8.59 -0.38 -13.36
CA VAL A 106 -7.64 -0.49 -12.24
C VAL A 106 -6.28 -0.03 -12.71
N LEU A 107 -5.70 0.91 -11.98
CA LEU A 107 -4.31 1.32 -12.18
C LEU A 107 -3.42 0.57 -11.19
N PHE A 108 -2.45 -0.15 -11.72
CA PHE A 108 -1.42 -0.87 -11.00
C PHE A 108 -0.06 -0.19 -11.26
N SER A 109 0.77 0.00 -10.25
CA SER A 109 2.10 0.59 -10.46
C SER A 109 3.19 -0.12 -9.68
N THR A 110 4.41 -0.12 -10.22
CA THR A 110 5.60 -0.77 -9.65
C THR A 110 6.69 0.24 -9.31
N LYS A 111 7.58 -0.11 -8.38
CA LYS A 111 8.73 0.70 -7.97
C LYS A 111 9.65 1.16 -9.12
N ARG A 112 9.56 0.53 -10.30
CA ARG A 112 10.31 0.97 -11.50
C ARG A 112 9.62 2.12 -12.25
N ASN A 113 8.59 2.74 -11.65
CA ASN A 113 7.71 3.73 -12.28
C ASN A 113 6.96 3.17 -13.50
N GLN A 114 6.80 1.84 -13.58
CA GLN A 114 5.95 1.22 -14.56
C GLN A 114 4.52 1.24 -14.05
N ALA A 115 3.59 1.68 -14.88
CA ALA A 115 2.18 1.73 -14.57
C ALA A 115 1.43 0.89 -15.60
N PHE A 116 0.43 0.14 -15.17
CA PHE A 116 -0.43 -0.67 -16.01
C PHE A 116 -1.87 -0.30 -15.73
N VAL A 117 -2.67 -0.18 -16.78
CA VAL A 117 -4.11 -0.08 -16.67
C VAL A 117 -4.70 -1.43 -17.02
N LEU A 118 -5.52 -1.93 -16.11
CA LEU A 118 -6.29 -3.14 -16.28
C LEU A 118 -7.73 -2.75 -16.53
N ASP A 119 -8.40 -3.47 -17.44
CA ASP A 119 -9.83 -3.28 -17.63
C ASP A 119 -10.62 -3.65 -16.35
N ALA A 120 -11.85 -3.14 -16.23
CA ALA A 120 -12.67 -3.36 -15.04
C ALA A 120 -13.01 -4.85 -14.80
N ALA A 121 -13.00 -5.67 -15.87
CA ALA A 121 -13.27 -7.10 -15.81
C ALA A 121 -12.01 -7.93 -15.43
N LEU A 122 -10.84 -7.30 -15.39
CA LEU A 122 -9.53 -7.95 -15.27
C LEU A 122 -9.24 -8.93 -16.42
N GLY A 123 -9.69 -8.62 -17.63
CA GLY A 123 -9.44 -9.43 -18.83
C GLY A 123 -8.12 -9.11 -19.54
N SER A 124 -7.60 -7.91 -19.36
CA SER A 124 -6.40 -7.41 -20.03
C SER A 124 -5.63 -6.45 -19.12
N ALA A 125 -4.33 -6.32 -19.38
CA ALA A 125 -3.45 -5.35 -18.76
C ALA A 125 -2.59 -4.69 -19.85
N GLU A 126 -2.54 -3.36 -19.84
CA GLU A 126 -1.74 -2.57 -20.77
C GLU A 126 -0.76 -1.70 -19.99
N GLU A 127 0.52 -1.74 -20.34
CA GLU A 127 1.51 -0.81 -19.78
C GLU A 127 1.25 0.59 -20.33
N VAL A 128 1.15 1.58 -19.44
CA VAL A 128 0.85 2.94 -19.80
C VAL A 128 2.10 3.80 -19.81
N ALA A 129 2.29 4.48 -20.94
CA ALA A 129 3.36 5.44 -21.11
C ALA A 129 3.01 6.80 -20.51
N ALA A 130 4.04 7.45 -19.95
CA ALA A 130 4.01 8.87 -19.70
C ALA A 130 3.75 9.67 -20.98
N PRO A 131 2.93 10.74 -20.93
CA PRO A 131 2.75 11.65 -22.06
C PRO A 131 4.11 12.20 -22.53
N GLY A 132 4.42 12.00 -23.81
CA GLY A 132 5.68 12.47 -24.41
C GLY A 132 6.94 11.68 -24.01
N ALA A 133 6.80 10.55 -23.32
CA ALA A 133 7.94 9.67 -23.06
C ALA A 133 8.48 9.08 -24.38
N GLY A 134 9.80 9.10 -24.53
CA GLY A 134 10.51 8.42 -25.62
C GLY A 134 10.51 6.90 -25.43
N GLU A 135 11.62 6.24 -25.73
CA GLU A 135 11.73 4.77 -25.73
C GLU A 135 11.48 4.08 -24.36
N LYS A 136 11.36 4.83 -23.25
CA LYS A 136 11.08 4.28 -21.91
C LYS A 136 9.78 4.86 -21.33
N PRO A 137 8.67 4.11 -21.32
CA PRO A 137 7.34 4.61 -20.98
C PRO A 137 7.05 4.64 -19.47
N HIS A 138 7.97 5.14 -18.64
CA HIS A 138 7.74 5.17 -17.18
C HIS A 138 6.86 6.37 -16.79
N TRP A 139 5.86 6.16 -15.93
CA TRP A 139 4.93 7.19 -15.48
C TRP A 139 5.14 7.56 -14.02
N ALA A 140 4.71 6.71 -13.08
CA ALA A 140 4.87 6.92 -11.65
C ALA A 140 4.69 5.61 -10.86
N PHE A 141 4.97 5.63 -9.57
CA PHE A 141 4.69 4.53 -8.65
C PHE A 141 3.99 5.05 -7.39
N ARG A 142 3.38 4.13 -6.62
CA ARG A 142 2.62 4.48 -5.39
C ARG A 142 1.52 5.52 -5.66
N THR A 143 0.76 5.30 -6.74
CA THR A 143 -0.35 6.17 -7.12
C THR A 143 -1.55 5.97 -6.20
N ARG A 144 -2.08 7.08 -5.66
CA ARG A 144 -3.35 7.21 -4.92
C ARG A 144 -4.19 8.29 -5.60
N LEU A 145 -5.50 8.27 -5.37
CA LEU A 145 -6.39 9.30 -5.90
C LEU A 145 -6.73 10.33 -4.81
N THR A 146 -6.76 11.60 -5.20
CA THR A 146 -7.40 12.66 -4.41
C THR A 146 -8.93 12.56 -4.52
N PRO A 147 -9.70 13.27 -3.69
CA PRO A 147 -11.16 13.29 -3.80
C PRO A 147 -11.68 13.71 -5.18
N SER A 148 -11.02 14.67 -5.85
CA SER A 148 -11.37 15.06 -7.24
C SER A 148 -10.92 14.05 -8.31
N GLY A 149 -10.28 12.95 -7.93
CA GLY A 149 -9.82 11.91 -8.84
C GLY A 149 -8.47 12.19 -9.49
N ARG A 150 -7.71 13.19 -9.01
CA ARG A 150 -6.33 13.43 -9.46
C ARG A 150 -5.39 12.38 -8.89
N ALA A 151 -4.35 12.04 -9.62
CA ALA A 151 -3.34 11.10 -9.15
C ALA A 151 -2.30 11.82 -8.31
N LEU A 152 -2.18 11.41 -7.04
CA LEU A 152 -1.06 11.72 -6.15
C LEU A 152 -0.11 10.52 -6.19
N CYS A 153 1.11 10.74 -6.64
CA CYS A 153 2.07 9.66 -6.89
C CYS A 153 3.43 9.99 -6.30
N LEU A 154 4.28 8.98 -6.24
CA LEU A 154 5.71 9.15 -6.10
C LEU A 154 6.39 8.99 -7.47
N ILE A 155 7.48 9.74 -7.67
CA ILE A 155 8.39 9.59 -8.82
C ILE A 155 9.77 9.21 -8.29
N GLY A 156 10.12 7.92 -8.41
CA GLY A 156 11.19 7.33 -7.61
C GLY A 156 11.02 7.58 -6.10
N GLU A 157 11.98 7.17 -5.27
CA GLU A 157 11.83 7.32 -3.82
C GLU A 157 12.18 8.74 -3.32
N ASN A 158 12.00 9.78 -4.16
CA ASN A 158 12.44 11.15 -3.90
C ASN A 158 11.38 12.23 -4.14
N VAL A 159 10.48 12.10 -5.12
CA VAL A 159 9.56 13.19 -5.49
C VAL A 159 8.11 12.79 -5.23
N VAL A 160 7.33 13.68 -4.61
CA VAL A 160 5.87 13.63 -4.60
C VAL A 160 5.36 14.47 -5.76
N ALA A 161 4.47 13.90 -6.57
CA ALA A 161 3.88 14.60 -7.70
C ALA A 161 2.36 14.42 -7.72
N ILE A 162 1.66 15.37 -8.33
CA ILE A 162 0.22 15.34 -8.52
C ILE A 162 -0.14 15.60 -9.97
N SER A 163 -1.17 14.94 -10.49
CA SER A 163 -1.70 15.27 -11.80
C SER A 163 -2.42 16.62 -11.80
N THR A 164 -2.36 17.34 -12.92
CA THR A 164 -3.07 18.61 -13.09
C THR A 164 -4.58 18.41 -13.22
N GLU A 165 -4.98 17.26 -13.78
CA GLU A 165 -6.36 16.91 -14.09
C GLU A 165 -6.72 15.54 -13.49
N PRO A 166 -8.01 15.27 -13.26
CA PRO A 166 -8.47 13.95 -12.84
C PRO A 166 -8.05 12.85 -13.81
N MET A 167 -7.87 11.65 -13.28
CA MET A 167 -7.49 10.47 -14.07
C MET A 167 -8.59 10.11 -15.07
N GLY A 168 -8.21 10.02 -16.34
CA GLY A 168 -9.11 9.68 -17.45
C GLY A 168 -8.63 8.48 -18.27
N ALA A 169 -9.05 8.41 -19.53
CA ALA A 169 -8.63 7.37 -20.47
C ALA A 169 -7.11 7.41 -20.70
N VAL A 170 -6.58 8.61 -20.88
CA VAL A 170 -5.15 8.91 -21.04
C VAL A 170 -4.59 9.38 -19.70
N MET A 171 -3.39 8.93 -19.34
CA MET A 171 -2.75 9.35 -18.10
C MET A 171 -2.37 10.83 -18.20
N PRO A 172 -2.79 11.67 -17.24
CA PRO A 172 -2.48 13.08 -17.25
C PRO A 172 -0.98 13.33 -16.96
N PRO A 173 -0.44 14.49 -17.38
CA PRO A 173 0.88 14.92 -16.96
C PRO A 173 0.92 15.13 -15.43
N LEU A 174 2.09 14.91 -14.86
CA LEU A 174 2.36 15.08 -13.43
C LEU A 174 3.13 16.37 -13.18
N THR A 175 2.82 17.05 -12.07
CA THR A 175 3.55 18.20 -11.55
C THR A 175 4.21 17.84 -10.23
N ALA A 176 5.52 18.06 -10.12
CA ALA A 176 6.25 17.82 -8.88
C ALA A 176 5.83 18.83 -7.80
N VAL A 177 5.33 18.33 -6.67
CA VAL A 177 4.88 19.12 -5.52
C VAL A 177 6.06 19.41 -4.59
N THR A 178 6.76 18.36 -4.17
CA THR A 178 7.94 18.47 -3.30
C THR A 178 8.90 17.34 -3.62
N ALA A 179 10.19 17.57 -3.39
CA ALA A 179 11.21 16.54 -3.46
C ALA A 179 11.87 16.39 -2.10
N LEU A 180 12.23 15.17 -1.70
CA LEU A 180 13.05 14.95 -0.52
C LEU A 180 14.38 15.70 -0.65
N LEU A 181 15.01 15.60 -1.82
CA LEU A 181 16.16 16.40 -2.26
C LEU A 181 15.94 16.88 -3.69
N ARG A 182 16.16 18.18 -3.96
CA ARG A 182 16.07 18.72 -5.33
C ARG A 182 17.31 18.42 -6.17
N LYS A 183 18.47 18.32 -5.52
CA LYS A 183 19.75 18.07 -6.18
C LYS A 183 20.53 16.99 -5.43
N PRO A 184 21.41 16.25 -6.12
CA PRO A 184 22.40 15.43 -5.46
C PRO A 184 23.21 16.30 -4.48
N ASN A 185 23.30 15.90 -3.22
CA ASN A 185 24.05 16.66 -2.21
C ASN A 185 25.58 16.49 -2.33
N GLY A 186 26.08 15.98 -3.48
CA GLY A 186 27.50 15.77 -3.78
C GLY A 186 28.23 14.78 -2.86
N SER A 187 27.52 14.18 -1.89
CA SER A 187 28.09 13.37 -0.84
C SER A 187 27.44 11.99 -0.81
N THR A 188 28.13 10.98 -0.31
CA THR A 188 27.49 9.72 0.09
C THR A 188 26.74 9.85 1.43
N ARG A 189 26.50 11.08 1.92
CA ARG A 189 25.79 11.36 3.18
C ARG A 189 24.30 11.54 2.93
N TRP A 190 23.53 11.28 3.99
CA TRP A 190 22.07 11.23 3.98
C TRP A 190 21.40 12.61 4.12
N PRO A 191 20.19 12.80 3.54
CA PRO A 191 19.45 11.88 2.65
C PRO A 191 20.22 11.52 1.37
N LEU A 192 19.96 10.33 0.82
CA LEU A 192 20.49 9.99 -0.50
C LEU A 192 19.55 10.57 -1.55
N TYR A 193 20.13 11.22 -2.56
CA TYR A 193 19.36 11.62 -3.72
C TYR A 193 19.05 10.37 -4.57
N CYS A 194 17.77 10.06 -4.71
CA CYS A 194 17.29 9.03 -5.62
C CYS A 194 16.72 9.72 -6.86
N PRO A 195 17.43 9.72 -8.02
CA PRO A 195 16.93 10.38 -9.21
C PRO A 195 15.58 9.76 -9.65
N PRO A 196 14.70 10.56 -10.27
CA PRO A 196 13.62 10.03 -11.09
C PRO A 196 14.17 9.02 -12.11
N ASN A 197 13.53 7.87 -12.27
CA ASN A 197 13.96 6.84 -13.22
C ASN A 197 13.34 7.07 -14.62
N GLY A 198 13.36 8.31 -15.13
CA GLY A 198 12.78 8.68 -16.44
C GLY A 198 11.27 8.69 -16.47
N ALA A 199 10.63 9.17 -15.40
CA ALA A 199 9.17 9.18 -15.22
C ALA A 199 8.55 10.53 -15.64
N SER A 200 7.27 10.57 -16.03
CA SER A 200 6.59 11.85 -16.32
C SER A 200 6.61 12.81 -15.14
N GLY A 201 6.73 14.10 -15.44
CA GLY A 201 6.65 15.16 -14.43
C GLY A 201 8.00 15.61 -13.88
N GLU A 202 9.08 15.51 -14.68
CA GLU A 202 10.43 16.01 -14.38
C GLU A 202 10.54 17.55 -14.35
N GLY A 203 9.51 18.24 -13.87
CA GLY A 203 9.59 19.65 -13.49
C GLY A 203 10.41 19.84 -12.21
N GLU A 204 10.96 21.04 -12.01
CA GLU A 204 11.61 21.36 -10.73
C GLU A 204 10.58 21.34 -9.60
N ALA A 205 10.80 20.52 -8.58
CA ALA A 205 9.90 20.45 -7.43
C ALA A 205 9.80 21.80 -6.73
N LEU A 206 8.58 22.19 -6.33
CA LEU A 206 8.31 23.51 -5.75
C LEU A 206 9.04 23.78 -4.44
N THR A 207 9.44 22.73 -3.71
CA THR A 207 10.11 22.78 -2.40
C THR A 207 11.08 21.61 -2.21
N GLU A 208 11.98 21.73 -1.24
CA GLU A 208 12.78 20.61 -0.72
C GLU A 208 12.28 20.22 0.67
N LEU A 209 11.88 18.96 0.84
CA LEU A 209 11.25 18.48 2.07
C LEU A 209 12.28 18.26 3.19
N ASP A 210 13.50 17.79 2.89
CA ASP A 210 14.55 17.63 3.90
C ASP A 210 14.94 18.98 4.53
N GLU A 211 15.05 20.04 3.73
CA GLU A 211 15.31 21.40 4.22
C GLU A 211 14.23 21.86 5.20
N GLN A 212 12.95 21.71 4.83
CA GLN A 212 11.81 22.09 5.68
C GLN A 212 11.77 21.27 6.98
N ILE A 213 12.01 19.96 6.90
CA ILE A 213 12.06 19.08 8.09
C ILE A 213 13.18 19.53 9.04
N ARG A 214 14.38 19.82 8.53
CA ARG A 214 15.51 20.26 9.35
C ARG A 214 15.29 21.64 9.97
N ALA A 215 14.57 22.52 9.29
CA ALA A 215 14.21 23.82 9.83
C ALA A 215 13.30 23.70 11.06
N VAL A 216 12.36 22.74 11.05
CA VAL A 216 11.46 22.48 12.19
C VAL A 216 12.14 21.68 13.30
N HIS A 217 13.10 20.82 12.96
CA HIS A 217 13.84 19.96 13.90
C HIS A 217 15.34 20.28 13.90
N PRO A 218 15.76 21.48 14.38
CA PRO A 218 17.15 21.88 14.32
C PRO A 218 18.02 21.01 15.24
N GLY A 219 19.17 20.58 14.71
CA GLY A 219 20.23 19.95 15.49
C GLY A 219 20.65 18.55 15.02
N PRO A 220 21.77 18.03 15.54
CA PRO A 220 22.38 16.79 15.09
C PRO A 220 21.56 15.53 15.41
N GLY A 221 20.59 15.62 16.32
CA GLY A 221 19.67 14.55 16.70
C GLY A 221 18.31 14.58 15.98
N GLY A 222 18.09 15.53 15.07
CA GLY A 222 16.84 15.63 14.31
C GLY A 222 16.64 14.45 13.34
N PRO A 223 15.40 14.26 12.84
CA PRO A 223 15.05 13.19 11.91
C PRO A 223 15.96 13.21 10.67
N ARG A 224 16.33 12.02 10.19
CA ARG A 224 17.13 11.88 8.96
C ARG A 224 16.40 11.04 7.93
N PRO A 225 15.43 11.64 7.21
CA PRO A 225 14.76 10.94 6.13
C PRO A 225 15.81 10.51 5.10
N ALA A 226 15.59 9.36 4.48
CA ALA A 226 16.49 8.77 3.50
C ALA A 226 15.80 8.57 2.16
N TRP A 227 14.50 8.28 2.17
CA TRP A 227 13.66 8.17 0.98
C TRP A 227 12.17 8.35 1.34
N LEU A 228 11.34 8.62 0.33
CA LEU A 228 9.89 8.62 0.42
C LEU A 228 9.34 7.19 0.28
N TYR A 229 8.30 6.86 1.04
CA TYR A 229 7.70 5.51 1.02
C TYR A 229 6.27 5.49 0.46
N ASP A 230 5.44 6.48 0.82
CA ASP A 230 4.07 6.62 0.33
C ASP A 230 3.61 8.09 0.42
N ALA A 231 2.55 8.42 -0.32
CA ALA A 231 1.84 9.70 -0.22
C ALA A 231 0.33 9.45 -0.32
N VAL A 232 -0.45 10.01 0.62
CA VAL A 232 -1.89 9.77 0.74
C VAL A 232 -2.63 11.10 0.82
N ALA A 233 -3.65 11.29 -0.01
CA ALA A 233 -4.44 12.50 -0.03
C ALA A 233 -5.45 12.56 1.12
N ILE A 234 -5.41 13.64 1.90
CA ILE A 234 -6.47 14.00 2.86
C ILE A 234 -7.59 14.71 2.12
N ASP A 235 -7.20 15.65 1.26
CA ASP A 235 -8.05 16.35 0.32
C ASP A 235 -7.25 16.69 -0.94
N ASP A 236 -7.78 17.56 -1.80
CA ASP A 236 -7.13 18.01 -3.04
C ASP A 236 -5.92 18.94 -2.85
N SER A 237 -5.73 19.46 -1.65
CA SER A 237 -4.74 20.45 -1.28
C SER A 237 -3.80 20.00 -0.16
N THR A 238 -4.09 18.88 0.52
CA THR A 238 -3.33 18.42 1.69
C THR A 238 -3.07 16.92 1.62
N PHE A 239 -1.81 16.53 1.87
CA PHE A 239 -1.33 15.17 1.76
C PHE A 239 -0.55 14.74 3.01
N VAL A 240 -0.65 13.46 3.37
CA VAL A 240 0.28 12.79 4.28
C VAL A 240 1.40 12.19 3.44
N VAL A 241 2.64 12.60 3.68
CA VAL A 241 3.84 12.07 3.04
C VAL A 241 4.64 11.28 4.04
N LEU A 242 4.92 10.01 3.75
CA LEU A 242 5.75 9.16 4.59
C LEU A 242 7.21 9.24 4.15
N THR A 243 8.05 9.67 5.08
CA THR A 243 9.51 9.63 4.95
C THR A 243 10.08 8.51 5.84
N VAL A 244 11.03 7.76 5.32
CA VAL A 244 11.72 6.69 6.06
C VAL A 244 13.21 6.96 6.06
N GLY A 245 13.80 6.93 7.24
CA GLY A 245 15.23 7.07 7.45
C GLY A 245 15.98 5.75 7.34
N TRP A 246 17.31 5.83 7.45
CA TRP A 246 18.15 4.64 7.41
C TRP A 246 18.05 3.81 8.71
N LYS A 247 18.41 2.51 8.65
CA LYS A 247 18.62 1.70 9.86
C LYS A 247 19.81 2.28 10.62
N LYS A 248 19.76 2.44 11.96
CA LYS A 248 21.00 2.70 12.72
C LYS A 248 21.13 1.95 14.03
N LYS A 249 22.37 1.51 14.25
CA LYS A 249 23.06 0.96 15.44
C LYS A 249 22.38 -0.23 16.14
N ALA A 250 23.21 -1.17 16.61
CA ALA A 250 22.89 -2.52 17.08
C ALA A 250 21.90 -2.65 18.27
N TYR A 251 21.21 -1.58 18.68
CA TYR A 251 20.31 -1.55 19.82
C TYR A 251 18.98 -0.82 19.56
N MET A 252 18.72 -0.32 18.34
CA MET A 252 17.46 0.37 18.02
C MET A 252 16.45 -0.57 17.34
N ARG A 253 15.21 -0.57 17.82
CA ARG A 253 14.08 -1.39 17.32
C ARG A 253 13.48 -0.87 15.99
N GLY A 254 14.29 -0.46 15.01
CA GLY A 254 13.76 -0.02 13.71
C GLY A 254 14.58 1.03 12.96
N ARG A 255 14.06 1.42 11.79
CA ARG A 255 14.43 2.62 11.04
C ARG A 255 13.67 3.82 11.60
N GLU A 256 14.26 5.01 11.50
CA GLU A 256 13.53 6.26 11.72
C GLU A 256 12.42 6.40 10.66
N PHE A 257 11.29 6.98 11.04
CA PHE A 257 10.18 7.26 10.13
C PHE A 257 9.45 8.51 10.61
N MET A 258 8.78 9.17 9.69
CA MET A 258 7.93 10.32 9.98
C MET A 258 6.86 10.46 8.91
N PHE A 259 5.63 10.69 9.35
CA PHE A 259 4.50 11.07 8.51
C PHE A 259 4.34 12.58 8.61
N VAL A 260 4.67 13.30 7.54
CA VAL A 260 4.55 14.75 7.47
C VAL A 260 3.32 15.16 6.69
N LEU A 261 2.75 16.30 7.06
CA LEU A 261 1.65 16.92 6.34
C LEU A 261 2.21 17.96 5.38
N VAL A 262 1.84 17.86 4.11
CA VAL A 262 2.34 18.72 3.04
C VAL A 262 1.16 19.26 2.24
N ASP A 263 1.17 20.55 1.91
CA ASP A 263 0.16 21.13 1.03
C ASP A 263 0.47 20.91 -0.47
N ALA A 264 -0.47 21.27 -1.35
CA ALA A 264 -0.29 21.20 -2.80
C ALA A 264 0.82 22.12 -3.36
N GLY A 265 1.29 23.10 -2.57
CA GLY A 265 2.47 23.91 -2.87
C GLY A 265 3.78 23.28 -2.39
N GLY A 266 3.73 22.12 -1.75
CA GLY A 266 4.90 21.41 -1.19
C GLY A 266 5.34 21.92 0.17
N LYS A 267 4.59 22.80 0.82
CA LYS A 267 4.94 23.34 2.13
C LYS A 267 4.63 22.34 3.23
N LEU A 268 5.57 22.16 4.15
CA LEU A 268 5.40 21.40 5.38
C LEU A 268 4.43 22.12 6.33
N LEU A 269 3.31 21.47 6.63
CA LEU A 269 2.28 21.96 7.54
C LEU A 269 2.45 21.44 8.97
N GLY A 270 2.99 20.23 9.12
CA GLY A 270 3.10 19.55 10.40
C GLY A 270 3.48 18.08 10.24
N GLN A 271 3.22 17.29 11.27
CA GLN A 271 3.48 15.85 11.30
C GLN A 271 2.45 15.12 12.16
N LEU A 272 2.24 13.83 11.90
CA LEU A 272 1.43 13.00 12.78
C LEU A 272 2.12 12.82 14.14
N ASP A 273 1.35 12.90 15.23
CA ASP A 273 1.80 12.68 16.61
C ASP A 273 2.15 11.20 16.87
N LEU A 274 3.28 10.77 16.32
CA LEU A 274 3.86 9.44 16.47
C LEU A 274 5.30 9.53 16.96
N HIS A 275 5.60 8.77 18.00
CA HIS A 275 6.95 8.70 18.52
C HIS A 275 7.77 7.71 17.69
N THR A 276 8.82 8.19 17.02
CA THR A 276 9.67 7.42 16.09
C THR A 276 10.17 6.07 16.64
N TYR A 277 10.38 5.97 17.95
CA TYR A 277 10.81 4.71 18.59
C TYR A 277 9.70 3.89 19.28
N ARG A 278 8.78 4.53 20.04
CA ARG A 278 7.75 3.83 20.82
C ARG A 278 6.60 3.34 19.94
N ASP A 279 6.32 4.07 18.86
CA ASP A 279 5.24 3.77 17.93
C ASP A 279 5.83 3.26 16.59
N SER A 280 6.95 2.54 16.65
CA SER A 280 7.75 2.23 15.46
C SER A 280 7.00 1.40 14.41
N ALA A 281 6.78 2.01 13.26
CA ALA A 281 6.26 1.37 12.05
C ALA A 281 7.23 0.32 11.43
N SER A 282 8.50 0.32 11.85
CA SER A 282 9.52 -0.58 11.29
C SER A 282 9.32 -2.05 11.65
N ARG A 283 8.71 -2.35 12.81
CA ARG A 283 8.44 -3.73 13.21
C ARG A 283 7.29 -4.26 12.34
N GLY A 284 7.63 -5.17 11.42
CA GLY A 284 6.69 -5.70 10.45
C GLY A 284 6.50 -4.83 9.19
N VAL A 285 7.29 -3.75 9.01
CA VAL A 285 7.21 -2.85 7.85
C VAL A 285 5.77 -2.31 7.65
N ARG A 286 5.18 -1.81 8.74
CA ARG A 286 3.78 -1.37 8.80
C ARG A 286 3.72 0.15 8.70
N TYR A 287 3.83 0.62 7.47
CA TYR A 287 3.92 2.03 7.13
C TYR A 287 2.61 2.58 6.54
N ASP A 288 1.61 1.72 6.38
CA ASP A 288 0.36 2.08 5.73
C ASP A 288 -0.41 3.15 6.52
N VAL A 289 -0.92 4.13 5.78
CA VAL A 289 -1.84 5.16 6.25
C VAL A 289 -3.03 5.18 5.30
N VAL A 290 -4.22 5.37 5.86
CA VAL A 290 -5.45 5.57 5.09
C VAL A 290 -6.18 6.79 5.65
N VAL A 291 -7.03 7.39 4.85
CA VAL A 291 -7.75 8.61 5.24
C VAL A 291 -9.24 8.43 5.00
N ASP A 292 -10.03 8.70 6.04
CA ASP A 292 -11.45 9.03 5.88
C ASP A 292 -11.53 10.46 5.33
N GLN A 293 -11.64 10.58 4.02
CA GLN A 293 -11.66 11.88 3.35
C GLN A 293 -12.91 12.70 3.72
N ALA A 294 -14.04 12.05 3.99
CA ALA A 294 -15.29 12.72 4.34
C ALA A 294 -15.21 13.41 5.71
N ARG A 295 -14.60 12.74 6.70
CA ARG A 295 -14.43 13.27 8.06
C ARG A 295 -13.04 13.86 8.31
N ARG A 296 -12.16 13.80 7.32
CA ARG A 296 -10.75 14.24 7.37
C ARG A 296 -9.97 13.60 8.52
N ARG A 297 -10.15 12.29 8.72
CA ARG A 297 -9.48 11.51 9.78
C ARG A 297 -8.42 10.60 9.18
N ILE A 298 -7.24 10.61 9.79
CA ILE A 298 -6.10 9.83 9.32
C ILE A 298 -5.96 8.61 10.22
N PHE A 299 -5.82 7.42 9.64
CA PHE A 299 -5.66 6.17 10.37
C PHE A 299 -4.32 5.53 10.06
N HIS A 300 -3.66 5.04 11.11
CA HIS A 300 -2.43 4.28 11.00
C HIS A 300 -2.51 3.05 11.90
N LEU A 301 -2.18 1.89 11.36
CA LEU A 301 -2.09 0.64 12.13
C LEU A 301 -0.66 0.09 12.04
N ASN A 302 -0.05 -0.15 13.19
CA ASN A 302 1.23 -0.86 13.26
C ASN A 302 1.19 -1.99 14.29
N THR A 303 2.36 -2.52 14.67
CA THR A 303 2.45 -3.64 15.61
C THR A 303 2.04 -3.25 17.04
N PHE A 304 1.99 -1.94 17.36
CA PHE A 304 1.75 -1.41 18.71
C PHE A 304 0.33 -0.87 18.92
N GLY A 305 -0.42 -0.61 17.85
CA GLY A 305 -1.76 -0.05 17.98
C GLY A 305 -2.37 0.46 16.69
N LEU A 306 -3.67 0.74 16.76
CA LEU A 306 -4.40 1.57 15.81
C LEU A 306 -4.41 3.01 16.34
N TYR A 307 -4.00 3.95 15.51
CA TYR A 307 -3.91 5.37 15.81
C TYR A 307 -4.84 6.14 14.89
N VAL A 308 -5.52 7.14 15.45
CA VAL A 308 -6.38 8.07 14.70
C VAL A 308 -5.88 9.49 14.92
N PHE A 309 -5.81 10.28 13.86
CA PHE A 309 -5.40 11.67 13.88
C PHE A 309 -6.44 12.56 13.20
N ASP A 310 -6.49 13.82 13.61
CA ASP A 310 -7.13 14.88 12.84
C ASP A 310 -6.26 15.31 11.65
N ASP A 311 -6.78 16.20 10.81
CA ASP A 311 -6.11 16.71 9.61
C ASP A 311 -4.94 17.66 9.91
N ALA A 312 -4.79 18.11 11.15
CA ALA A 312 -3.61 18.80 11.64
C ALA A 312 -2.53 17.84 12.17
N GLY A 313 -2.80 16.53 12.17
CA GLY A 313 -1.87 15.49 12.59
C GLY A 313 -1.84 15.25 14.10
N ARG A 314 -2.75 15.87 14.87
CA ARG A 314 -2.86 15.61 16.30
C ARG A 314 -3.60 14.29 16.52
N ARG A 315 -3.06 13.45 17.40
CA ARG A 315 -3.65 12.16 17.75
C ARG A 315 -4.94 12.36 18.54
N THR A 316 -6.04 11.81 18.04
CA THR A 316 -7.38 11.87 18.63
C THR A 316 -7.77 10.57 19.33
N ALA A 317 -7.26 9.43 18.88
CA ALA A 317 -7.46 8.15 19.54
C ALA A 317 -6.27 7.19 19.37
N ARG A 318 -6.13 6.25 20.30
CA ARG A 318 -5.17 5.14 20.25
C ARG A 318 -5.77 3.89 20.88
N LEU A 319 -5.79 2.79 20.13
CA LEU A 319 -6.08 1.45 20.65
C LEU A 319 -4.77 0.67 20.74
N SER A 320 -4.29 0.41 21.95
CA SER A 320 -2.99 -0.24 22.17
C SER A 320 -3.09 -1.75 22.00
N THR A 321 -2.17 -2.37 21.28
CA THR A 321 -2.10 -3.85 21.19
C THR A 321 -1.60 -4.52 22.47
N ASP A 322 -1.16 -3.73 23.47
CA ASP A 322 -0.87 -4.24 24.80
C ASP A 322 -2.17 -4.58 25.56
N ASP A 323 -3.28 -3.94 25.19
CA ASP A 323 -4.59 -4.26 25.71
C ASP A 323 -5.06 -5.60 25.12
N LYS A 324 -5.56 -6.48 25.99
CA LYS A 324 -5.93 -7.87 25.62
C LYS A 324 -6.95 -7.92 24.47
N GLU A 325 -7.87 -6.97 24.44
CA GLU A 325 -8.96 -6.88 23.47
C GLU A 325 -8.43 -6.52 22.07
N HIS A 326 -7.46 -5.60 22.00
CA HIS A 326 -6.89 -5.09 20.75
C HIS A 326 -5.62 -5.82 20.29
N LYS A 327 -5.02 -6.65 21.14
CA LYS A 327 -3.82 -7.46 20.83
C LYS A 327 -3.86 -8.17 19.46
N PRO A 328 -5.00 -8.70 18.96
CA PRO A 328 -5.06 -9.31 17.63
C PRO A 328 -4.72 -8.36 16.47
N LEU A 329 -4.92 -7.04 16.61
CA LEU A 329 -4.58 -6.05 15.57
C LEU A 329 -3.10 -6.11 15.17
N ALA A 330 -2.22 -6.56 16.07
CA ALA A 330 -0.82 -6.82 15.78
C ALA A 330 -0.60 -7.94 14.74
N ARG A 331 -1.64 -8.54 14.16
CA ARG A 331 -1.58 -9.53 13.06
C ARG A 331 -2.24 -9.04 11.76
N PHE A 332 -2.75 -7.81 11.76
CA PHE A 332 -3.40 -7.20 10.62
C PHE A 332 -2.55 -6.08 10.04
N GLN A 333 -2.72 -5.86 8.74
CA GLN A 333 -2.22 -4.71 8.00
C GLN A 333 -3.43 -3.87 7.56
N LEU A 334 -3.34 -2.55 7.74
CA LEU A 334 -4.34 -1.60 7.28
C LEU A 334 -4.11 -1.34 5.79
N ARG A 335 -5.16 -1.46 4.98
CA ARG A 335 -5.04 -1.38 3.52
C ARG A 335 -5.88 -0.28 2.90
N GLU A 336 -7.06 -0.02 3.44
CA GLU A 336 -7.98 0.97 2.89
C GLU A 336 -8.90 1.55 3.98
N PHE A 337 -9.41 2.76 3.73
CA PHE A 337 -10.67 3.25 4.31
C PHE A 337 -11.69 3.30 3.18
N ASP A 338 -12.68 2.41 3.19
CA ASP A 338 -13.59 2.23 2.06
C ASP A 338 -14.70 3.31 2.03
N PRO A 339 -15.36 3.51 0.88
CA PRO A 339 -16.45 4.48 0.76
C PRO A 339 -17.65 4.22 1.69
N ALA A 340 -17.77 3.02 2.25
CA ALA A 340 -18.81 2.67 3.21
C ALA A 340 -18.44 3.05 4.66
N GLY A 341 -17.33 3.77 4.86
CA GLY A 341 -16.89 4.24 6.17
C GLY A 341 -16.22 3.16 7.01
N GLN A 342 -15.56 2.18 6.39
CA GLN A 342 -14.95 1.05 7.08
C GLN A 342 -13.43 1.01 6.87
N LEU A 343 -12.69 0.66 7.93
CA LEU A 343 -11.30 0.24 7.79
C LEU A 343 -11.26 -1.15 7.17
N VAL A 344 -10.43 -1.33 6.15
CA VAL A 344 -10.18 -2.63 5.53
C VAL A 344 -8.82 -3.14 5.99
N LEU A 345 -8.85 -4.25 6.72
CA LEU A 345 -7.69 -4.90 7.31
C LEU A 345 -7.43 -6.24 6.64
N VAL A 346 -6.17 -6.61 6.47
CA VAL A 346 -5.78 -7.92 5.94
C VAL A 346 -4.92 -8.66 6.97
N HIS A 347 -5.28 -9.90 7.28
CA HIS A 347 -4.51 -10.71 8.23
C HIS A 347 -3.27 -11.32 7.57
N GLU A 348 -2.09 -11.05 8.13
CA GLU A 348 -0.77 -11.33 7.53
C GLU A 348 -0.50 -12.82 7.21
N LYS A 349 -1.20 -13.73 7.88
CA LYS A 349 -0.96 -15.19 7.74
C LYS A 349 -2.17 -16.00 7.36
N ASP A 350 -3.35 -15.44 7.61
CA ASP A 350 -4.58 -16.19 7.35
C ASP A 350 -5.13 -15.81 5.98
N ASN A 351 -4.58 -14.81 5.28
CA ASN A 351 -5.04 -14.38 3.96
C ASN A 351 -6.55 -14.09 3.95
N LEU A 352 -7.03 -13.42 5.00
CA LEU A 352 -8.42 -13.03 5.20
C LEU A 352 -8.51 -11.50 5.25
N VAL A 353 -9.55 -10.94 4.63
CA VAL A 353 -9.95 -9.55 4.83
C VAL A 353 -10.88 -9.45 6.03
N LEU A 354 -10.76 -8.37 6.79
CA LEU A 354 -11.69 -7.95 7.83
C LEU A 354 -12.07 -6.48 7.56
N THR A 355 -13.36 -6.18 7.52
CA THR A 355 -13.83 -4.79 7.52
C THR A 355 -14.28 -4.37 8.92
N VAL A 356 -13.91 -3.17 9.35
CA VAL A 356 -14.23 -2.62 10.68
C VAL A 356 -14.97 -1.30 10.49
N PRO A 357 -16.25 -1.19 10.91
CA PRO A 357 -16.96 0.08 10.81
C PRO A 357 -16.30 1.14 11.68
N VAL A 358 -16.17 2.36 11.15
CA VAL A 358 -15.67 3.51 11.92
C VAL A 358 -16.85 4.36 12.36
N PRO A 359 -17.11 4.48 13.68
CA PRO A 359 -18.19 5.31 14.19
C PRO A 359 -17.91 6.80 14.01
N ASP A 360 -18.99 7.59 14.00
CA ASP A 360 -18.89 9.05 13.98
C ASP A 360 -18.24 9.56 15.27
N ASP A 361 -18.62 9.04 16.43
CA ASP A 361 -17.92 9.27 17.69
C ASP A 361 -16.78 8.26 17.87
N LEU A 362 -15.54 8.76 17.99
CA LEU A 362 -14.37 7.91 18.17
C LEU A 362 -14.34 7.24 19.55
N ALA A 363 -15.17 7.67 20.51
CA ALA A 363 -15.35 6.98 21.79
C ALA A 363 -15.89 5.54 21.61
N ASP A 364 -16.67 5.29 20.55
CA ASP A 364 -17.25 3.97 20.25
C ASP A 364 -16.32 3.07 19.41
N LEU A 365 -15.17 3.60 18.96
CA LEU A 365 -14.21 2.86 18.13
C LEU A 365 -13.64 1.59 18.82
N PRO A 366 -13.28 1.59 20.12
CA PRO A 366 -12.80 0.39 20.80
C PRO A 366 -13.78 -0.78 20.71
N ASP A 367 -15.07 -0.51 20.92
CA ASP A 367 -16.14 -1.53 20.90
C ASP A 367 -16.33 -2.06 19.48
N ALA A 368 -16.41 -1.17 18.48
CA ALA A 368 -16.52 -1.55 17.07
C ALA A 368 -15.36 -2.45 16.61
N VAL A 369 -14.14 -2.16 17.07
CA VAL A 369 -12.95 -2.97 16.78
C VAL A 369 -13.02 -4.31 17.50
N THR A 370 -13.39 -4.34 18.77
CA THR A 370 -13.49 -5.56 19.58
C THR A 370 -14.52 -6.53 19.00
N ASP A 371 -15.71 -6.03 18.64
CA ASP A 371 -16.76 -6.80 18.00
C ASP A 371 -16.32 -7.37 16.66
N SER A 372 -15.62 -6.55 15.86
CA SER A 372 -15.10 -6.96 14.56
C SER A 372 -14.05 -8.08 14.68
N LEU A 373 -13.16 -7.99 15.68
CA LEU A 373 -12.17 -9.02 15.97
C LEU A 373 -12.80 -10.30 16.54
N ALA A 374 -13.88 -10.19 17.31
CA ALA A 374 -14.64 -11.35 17.77
C ALA A 374 -15.31 -12.08 16.60
N LEU A 375 -15.95 -11.33 15.70
CA LEU A 375 -16.55 -11.88 14.48
C LEU A 375 -15.48 -12.55 13.60
N TYR A 376 -14.33 -11.90 13.41
CA TYR A 376 -13.19 -12.48 12.69
C TYR A 376 -12.82 -13.88 13.18
N ARG A 377 -12.71 -14.07 14.50
CA ARG A 377 -12.35 -15.39 15.07
C ARG A 377 -13.40 -16.44 14.73
N LYS A 378 -14.69 -16.10 14.87
CA LYS A 378 -15.81 -17.01 14.56
C LYS A 378 -15.82 -17.38 13.07
N GLU A 379 -15.76 -16.39 12.19
CA GLU A 379 -15.82 -16.60 10.74
C GLU A 379 -14.59 -17.33 10.22
N ARG A 380 -13.39 -17.00 10.71
CA ARG A 380 -12.17 -17.74 10.38
C ARG A 380 -12.30 -19.23 10.71
N LEU A 381 -12.82 -19.57 11.89
CA LEU A 381 -13.02 -20.98 12.28
C LEU A 381 -14.03 -21.67 11.37
N ARG A 382 -15.14 -20.99 11.05
CA ARG A 382 -16.14 -21.50 10.10
C ARG A 382 -15.51 -21.76 8.73
N LEU A 383 -14.80 -20.78 8.17
CA LEU A 383 -14.13 -20.87 6.88
C LEU A 383 -13.10 -22.01 6.86
N LYS A 384 -12.26 -22.15 7.90
CA LYS A 384 -11.29 -23.25 7.99
C LYS A 384 -11.97 -24.62 8.06
N LYS A 385 -13.11 -24.74 8.75
CA LYS A 385 -13.87 -25.99 8.81
C LYS A 385 -14.46 -26.37 7.45
N VAL A 386 -14.98 -25.39 6.71
CA VAL A 386 -15.62 -25.60 5.40
C VAL A 386 -14.58 -25.91 4.31
N HIS A 387 -13.51 -25.12 4.22
CA HIS A 387 -12.58 -25.17 3.08
C HIS A 387 -11.30 -25.96 3.35
N ARG A 388 -10.91 -26.15 4.63
CA ARG A 388 -9.67 -26.83 5.05
C ARG A 388 -8.42 -26.37 4.25
N PRO A 389 -8.12 -25.06 4.19
CA PRO A 389 -7.06 -24.54 3.34
C PRO A 389 -5.67 -25.04 3.79
N PRO A 390 -4.88 -25.71 2.92
CA PRO A 390 -3.49 -26.04 3.22
C PRO A 390 -2.70 -24.77 3.52
N ASN A 391 -1.98 -24.72 4.64
CA ASN A 391 -1.19 -23.56 5.07
C ASN A 391 -1.93 -22.20 5.06
N SER A 392 -3.26 -22.20 5.14
CA SER A 392 -4.11 -20.99 5.00
C SER A 392 -4.07 -20.35 3.60
N TYR A 393 -3.70 -21.10 2.55
CA TYR A 393 -3.92 -20.72 1.16
C TYR A 393 -5.32 -21.14 0.73
N TRP A 394 -6.18 -20.15 0.48
CA TRP A 394 -7.55 -20.37 0.05
C TRP A 394 -7.61 -20.46 -1.46
N THR A 395 -8.41 -21.37 -2.00
CA THR A 395 -8.61 -21.49 -3.44
C THR A 395 -10.09 -21.55 -3.80
N ALA A 396 -10.42 -21.13 -5.02
CA ALA A 396 -11.73 -21.27 -5.63
C ALA A 396 -11.61 -21.43 -7.14
N GLU A 397 -12.69 -21.87 -7.77
CA GLU A 397 -12.83 -21.75 -9.22
C GLU A 397 -13.08 -20.27 -9.53
N ILE A 398 -12.03 -19.58 -9.98
CA ILE A 398 -12.07 -18.15 -10.32
C ILE A 398 -11.52 -18.03 -11.74
N PRO A 399 -12.27 -17.44 -12.69
CA PRO A 399 -11.74 -17.12 -14.01
C PRO A 399 -10.46 -16.29 -13.86
N ILE A 400 -9.42 -16.67 -14.60
CA ILE A 400 -8.13 -15.99 -14.54
C ILE A 400 -7.58 -15.70 -15.94
N ALA A 401 -7.24 -14.44 -16.20
CA ALA A 401 -6.44 -14.04 -17.34
C ALA A 401 -4.94 -14.11 -16.98
N SER A 402 -4.09 -14.42 -17.95
CA SER A 402 -2.64 -14.36 -17.79
C SER A 402 -2.07 -13.42 -18.84
N CYS A 403 -1.26 -12.46 -18.41
CA CYS A 403 -0.57 -11.50 -19.26
C CYS A 403 0.95 -11.55 -19.06
#